data_AF-A0A1Q6M4P5-F1
#
_entry.id   AF-A0A1Q6M4P5-F1
#
_cell.length_a   1.000
_cell.length_b   1.000
_cell.length_c   1.000
_cell.angle_alpha   90.00
_cell.angle_beta   90.00
_cell.angle_gamma   90.00
#
_symmetry.space_group_name_H-M   'P 1'
#
loop_
_entity.id
_entity.type
_entity.pdbx_description
1 polymer ?
#
loop_
_entity_poly.entity_id
_entity_poly.type
_entity_poly.pdbx_seq_one_letter_code
_entity_poly.pdbx_strand_id
1 'polypeptide(L)'
;MAENNAKKSISVSTVVIIILAVVIVLMLIFGTVIFFMMKSNKEENPATVANTNSQVVAENETKENNSVTNESTDTTSTTNTQPVASGNISDDWKDCEFILNNKAYKLYFPYSDLKNDGWTFDLADYGYANGYVMNPGNKVTGTINLENPNFDSTVRIGFINDSNSVKDITECNIWSFEVDNAFVDDDETPVSFTLPKGIHNGSSLQDVINAYGEPKDSYRADSLGYWNYTYQDEYSKYFRLTIYDDKGVTAFSYDMY
;
A
#
# COMPACT_ATOMS: atom_id res chain seq x y z
N MET A 1 -7.54 -62.90 -13.71
CA MET A 1 -8.11 -62.04 -12.65
C MET A 1 -8.03 -60.61 -13.15
N ALA A 2 -9.16 -59.94 -13.34
CA ALA A 2 -9.19 -58.52 -13.65
C ALA A 2 -9.81 -57.82 -12.43
N GLU A 3 -9.00 -57.06 -11.69
CA GLU A 3 -9.49 -56.19 -10.62
C GLU A 3 -10.11 -54.93 -11.20
N ASN A 4 -11.35 -54.70 -10.81
CA ASN A 4 -12.21 -53.63 -11.29
C ASN A 4 -12.00 -52.40 -10.39
N ASN A 5 -11.19 -51.43 -10.81
CA ASN A 5 -11.02 -50.16 -10.10
C ASN A 5 -12.08 -49.14 -10.55
N ALA A 6 -13.29 -49.27 -10.01
CA ALA A 6 -14.32 -48.24 -10.17
C ALA A 6 -13.97 -47.03 -9.29
N LYS A 7 -13.45 -45.96 -9.89
CA LYS A 7 -13.23 -44.66 -9.24
C LYS A 7 -14.60 -44.07 -8.88
N LYS A 8 -14.95 -44.06 -7.59
CA LYS A 8 -16.23 -43.53 -7.10
C LYS A 8 -16.30 -42.03 -7.35
N SER A 9 -17.01 -41.62 -8.39
CA SER A 9 -17.29 -40.21 -8.67
C SER A 9 -18.20 -39.65 -7.59
N ILE A 10 -17.74 -38.62 -6.87
CA ILE A 10 -18.56 -37.89 -5.91
C ILE A 10 -19.56 -37.04 -6.69
N SER A 11 -20.85 -37.16 -6.37
CA SER A 11 -21.88 -36.36 -7.04
C SER A 11 -21.74 -34.88 -6.69
N VAL A 12 -22.08 -33.99 -7.61
CA VAL A 12 -22.04 -32.53 -7.41
C VAL A 12 -22.85 -32.13 -6.17
N SER A 13 -23.99 -32.78 -5.93
CA SER A 13 -24.82 -32.56 -4.72
C SER A 13 -24.07 -32.90 -3.42
N THR A 14 -23.21 -33.91 -3.43
CA THR A 14 -22.39 -34.27 -2.25
C THR A 14 -21.32 -33.21 -1.99
N VAL A 15 -20.71 -32.63 -3.03
CA VAL A 15 -19.72 -31.55 -2.88
C VAL A 15 -20.37 -30.29 -2.31
N VAL A 16 -21.55 -29.92 -2.81
CA VAL A 16 -22.30 -28.74 -2.32
C VAL A 16 -22.68 -28.89 -0.84
N ILE A 17 -23.11 -30.08 -0.41
CA ILE A 17 -23.44 -30.35 1.00
C ILE A 17 -22.20 -30.22 1.90
N ILE A 18 -21.03 -30.70 1.45
CA ILE A 18 -19.77 -30.58 2.20
C ILE A 18 -19.38 -29.10 2.36
N ILE A 19 -19.49 -28.31 1.30
CA ILE A 19 -19.17 -26.86 1.35
C ILE A 19 -20.12 -26.13 2.32
N LEU A 20 -21.42 -26.38 2.25
CA LEU A 20 -22.40 -25.78 3.16
C LEU A 20 -22.13 -26.15 4.63
N ALA A 21 -21.77 -27.40 4.91
CA ALA A 21 -21.43 -27.83 6.26
C ALA A 21 -20.17 -27.12 6.80
N VAL A 22 -19.15 -26.93 5.97
CA VAL A 22 -17.92 -26.21 6.36
C VAL A 22 -18.21 -24.73 6.64
N VAL A 23 -19.03 -24.07 5.82
CA VAL A 23 -19.41 -22.66 6.00
C VAL A 23 -20.17 -22.45 7.32
N ILE A 24 -21.10 -23.34 7.67
CA ILE A 24 -21.86 -23.26 8.93
C ILE A 24 -20.93 -23.40 10.15
N VAL A 25 -19.97 -24.33 10.10
CA VAL A 25 -18.99 -24.51 11.18
C VAL A 25 -18.11 -23.28 11.35
N LEU A 26 -17.66 -22.67 10.25
CA LEU A 26 -16.88 -21.42 10.29
C LEU A 26 -17.70 -20.28 10.91
N MET A 27 -18.97 -20.11 10.52
CA MET A 27 -19.82 -19.07 11.10
C MET A 27 -20.04 -19.24 12.62
N LEU A 28 -20.16 -20.47 13.10
CA LEU A 28 -20.29 -20.73 14.55
C LEU A 28 -19.01 -20.41 15.31
N ILE A 29 -17.83 -20.70 14.75
CA ILE A 29 -16.54 -20.35 15.36
C ILE A 29 -16.38 -18.82 15.41
N PHE A 30 -16.56 -18.13 14.28
CA PHE A 30 -16.44 -16.67 14.23
C PHE A 30 -17.48 -15.94 15.06
N GLY A 31 -18.73 -16.42 15.10
CA GLY A 31 -19.79 -15.84 15.93
C GLY A 31 -19.50 -15.88 17.43
N THR A 32 -18.83 -16.92 17.92
CA THR A 32 -18.43 -16.99 19.34
C THR A 32 -17.29 -16.04 19.69
N VAL A 33 -16.33 -15.82 18.78
CA VAL A 33 -15.23 -14.85 18.98
C VAL A 33 -15.76 -13.43 19.14
N ILE A 34 -16.76 -13.04 18.33
CA ILE A 34 -17.39 -11.72 18.40
C ILE A 34 -18.15 -11.53 19.72
N PHE A 35 -18.80 -12.58 20.24
CA PHE A 35 -19.56 -12.50 21.50
C PHE A 35 -18.66 -12.34 22.74
N PHE A 36 -17.46 -12.94 22.74
CA PHE A 36 -16.50 -12.76 23.84
C PHE A 36 -15.80 -11.39 23.82
N MET A 37 -15.60 -10.80 22.63
CA MET A 37 -15.01 -9.46 22.49
C MET A 37 -15.91 -8.35 23.08
N MET A 38 -17.24 -8.49 22.96
CA MET A 38 -18.20 -7.48 23.44
C MET A 38 -18.35 -7.37 24.96
N LYS A 39 -17.93 -8.37 25.75
CA LYS A 39 -18.18 -8.37 27.20
C LYS A 39 -17.08 -7.70 28.03
N SER A 40 -15.90 -7.45 27.47
CA SER A 40 -14.72 -7.17 28.31
C SER A 40 -14.44 -5.70 28.63
N ASN A 41 -15.07 -4.72 27.99
CA ASN A 41 -14.73 -3.31 28.19
C ASN A 41 -15.92 -2.50 28.71
N LYS A 42 -16.09 -2.50 30.04
CA LYS A 42 -16.96 -1.57 30.76
C LYS A 42 -16.13 -0.87 31.83
N GLU A 43 -16.13 0.47 31.77
CA GLU A 43 -15.64 1.46 32.76
C GLU A 43 -14.10 1.56 32.87
N GLU A 44 -13.41 2.71 32.90
CA GLU A 44 -13.68 4.04 33.46
C GLU A 44 -12.95 5.19 32.70
N ASN A 45 -13.47 6.42 32.82
CA ASN A 45 -12.83 7.73 32.51
C ASN A 45 -12.18 8.26 33.83
N PRO A 46 -11.16 9.16 33.90
CA PRO A 46 -11.29 10.57 33.48
C PRO A 46 -10.01 11.36 33.05
N ALA A 47 -10.27 12.56 32.50
CA ALA A 47 -9.61 13.86 32.75
C ALA A 47 -8.54 14.42 31.77
N THR A 48 -9.04 15.41 31.01
CA THR A 48 -8.47 16.70 30.56
C THR A 48 -7.24 17.27 31.27
N VAL A 49 -6.28 17.82 30.50
CA VAL A 49 -5.52 19.04 30.85
C VAL A 49 -5.18 19.84 29.59
N ALA A 50 -5.49 21.14 29.60
CA ALA A 50 -5.10 22.16 28.63
C ALA A 50 -3.81 22.88 29.08
N ASN A 51 -3.04 23.48 28.16
CA ASN A 51 -2.44 24.84 28.29
C ASN A 51 -1.49 25.23 27.12
N THR A 52 -1.97 26.15 26.29
CA THR A 52 -1.51 27.53 25.98
C THR A 52 -0.02 27.94 25.98
N ASN A 53 0.34 28.64 24.86
CA ASN A 53 1.37 29.68 24.62
C ASN A 53 2.87 29.29 24.72
N SER A 54 3.81 29.85 23.96
CA SER A 54 3.88 31.19 23.34
C SER A 54 4.87 31.26 22.17
N GLN A 55 4.64 32.30 21.37
CA GLN A 55 5.33 32.80 20.18
C GLN A 55 6.71 33.43 20.48
N VAL A 56 7.68 33.30 19.57
CA VAL A 56 8.82 34.24 19.40
C VAL A 56 9.13 34.41 17.90
N VAL A 57 9.22 35.68 17.49
CA VAL A 57 9.55 36.21 16.17
C VAL A 57 11.04 36.56 16.12
N ALA A 58 11.72 36.35 14.98
CA ALA A 58 12.70 37.31 14.42
C ALA A 58 13.23 36.85 13.04
N GLU A 59 13.16 37.77 12.07
CA GLU A 59 13.77 37.76 10.74
C GLU A 59 15.31 37.84 10.80
N ASN A 60 15.99 37.35 9.76
CA ASN A 60 17.04 38.13 9.09
C ASN A 60 17.34 37.67 7.66
N GLU A 61 17.88 38.62 6.90
CA GLU A 61 17.89 38.81 5.45
C GLU A 61 18.93 38.00 4.61
N THR A 62 18.51 37.68 3.38
CA THR A 62 19.17 37.86 2.05
C THR A 62 20.61 37.38 1.76
N LYS A 63 20.77 36.57 0.68
CA LYS A 63 21.60 36.89 -0.52
C LYS A 63 21.50 35.85 -1.66
N GLU A 64 21.24 36.39 -2.87
CA GLU A 64 21.74 36.07 -4.25
C GLU A 64 22.40 34.71 -4.54
N ASN A 65 22.39 34.13 -5.74
CA ASN A 65 21.83 34.31 -7.09
C ASN A 65 22.42 33.13 -7.89
N ASN A 66 21.71 32.51 -8.83
CA ASN A 66 22.28 32.14 -10.13
C ASN A 66 21.22 31.53 -11.07
N SER A 67 20.93 32.33 -12.10
CA SER A 67 20.26 31.98 -13.33
C SER A 67 21.10 31.03 -14.19
N VAL A 68 20.48 30.03 -14.81
CA VAL A 68 20.94 29.45 -16.09
C VAL A 68 19.72 29.19 -16.98
N THR A 69 19.65 29.96 -18.05
CA THR A 69 18.79 29.84 -19.22
C THR A 69 19.13 28.57 -20.02
N ASN A 70 18.15 27.89 -20.60
CA ASN A 70 18.35 27.16 -21.84
C ASN A 70 17.08 27.12 -22.68
N GLU A 71 17.28 27.38 -23.97
CA GLU A 71 16.29 27.66 -25.00
C GLU A 71 15.49 26.43 -25.43
N SER A 72 14.22 26.68 -25.75
CA SER A 72 13.31 25.75 -26.42
C SER A 72 13.66 25.57 -27.89
N THR A 73 13.53 24.33 -28.39
CA THR A 73 13.13 24.06 -29.77
C THR A 73 11.96 23.09 -29.76
N ASP A 74 10.92 23.48 -30.48
CA ASP A 74 9.60 22.88 -30.55
C ASP A 74 9.58 21.76 -31.61
N THR A 75 9.02 20.59 -31.28
CA THR A 75 8.42 19.70 -32.27
C THR A 75 7.31 18.88 -31.61
N THR A 76 6.09 19.10 -32.09
CA THR A 76 4.84 18.50 -31.65
C THR A 76 4.75 17.00 -32.00
N SER A 77 4.49 16.15 -31.01
CA SER A 77 3.81 14.85 -31.16
C SER A 77 3.20 14.40 -29.83
N THR A 78 1.88 14.23 -29.83
CA THR A 78 1.06 13.81 -28.69
C THR A 78 1.33 12.35 -28.32
N THR A 79 1.94 12.13 -27.15
CA THR A 79 1.91 10.86 -26.41
C THR A 79 2.03 11.20 -24.92
N ASN A 80 1.11 10.69 -24.09
CA ASN A 80 0.95 10.99 -22.66
C ASN A 80 2.27 11.22 -21.90
N THR A 81 2.68 12.48 -21.78
CA THR A 81 3.81 12.87 -20.94
C THR A 81 3.29 13.07 -19.52
N GLN A 82 3.41 12.00 -18.73
CA GLN A 82 3.32 12.03 -17.27
C GLN A 82 4.30 13.10 -16.70
N PRO A 83 3.99 13.76 -15.57
CA PRO A 83 4.84 14.82 -15.03
C PRO A 83 6.26 14.32 -14.74
N VAL A 84 7.26 15.16 -15.03
CA VAL A 84 8.62 14.99 -14.52
C VAL A 84 8.55 15.05 -13.00
N ALA A 85 8.91 13.95 -12.35
CA ALA A 85 8.87 13.84 -10.90
C ALA A 85 9.75 14.90 -10.22
N SER A 86 9.24 15.57 -9.18
CA SER A 86 10.06 16.39 -8.28
C SER A 86 10.57 15.53 -7.13
N GLY A 87 11.86 15.20 -7.14
CA GLY A 87 12.51 14.43 -6.09
C GLY A 87 13.38 13.32 -6.67
N ASN A 88 14.62 13.22 -6.21
CA ASN A 88 15.49 12.10 -6.55
C ASN A 88 15.29 11.00 -5.50
N ILE A 89 14.90 9.80 -5.94
CA ILE A 89 14.91 8.58 -5.13
C ILE A 89 16.12 7.73 -5.50
N SER A 90 16.52 6.81 -4.61
CA SER A 90 17.57 5.82 -4.90
C SER A 90 17.21 4.94 -6.12
N ASP A 91 18.25 4.44 -6.79
CA ASP A 91 18.13 3.42 -7.85
C ASP A 91 18.03 1.99 -7.30
N ASP A 92 18.24 1.79 -6.00
CA ASP A 92 18.07 0.49 -5.35
C ASP A 92 16.68 0.37 -4.72
N TRP A 93 15.89 -0.60 -5.19
CA TRP A 93 14.59 -0.93 -4.60
C TRP A 93 14.69 -1.29 -3.12
N LYS A 94 15.85 -1.76 -2.66
CA LYS A 94 16.08 -2.10 -1.25
C LYS A 94 16.05 -0.88 -0.32
N ASP A 95 16.17 0.33 -0.85
CA ASP A 95 16.06 1.55 -0.05
C ASP A 95 14.60 1.92 0.27
N CYS A 96 13.63 1.23 -0.33
CA CYS A 96 12.19 1.40 -0.08
C CYS A 96 11.72 2.84 -0.30
N GLU A 97 12.30 3.47 -1.32
CA GLU A 97 11.97 4.81 -1.79
C GLU A 97 11.10 4.73 -3.04
N PHE A 98 10.14 5.64 -3.14
CA PHE A 98 9.24 5.77 -4.28
C PHE A 98 8.73 7.19 -4.38
N ILE A 99 8.19 7.56 -5.53
CA ILE A 99 7.51 8.82 -5.75
C ILE A 99 6.03 8.49 -5.95
N LEU A 100 5.16 9.19 -5.23
CA LEU A 100 3.71 9.11 -5.36
C LEU A 100 3.19 10.51 -5.67
N ASN A 101 2.47 10.69 -6.77
CA ASN A 101 1.89 11.99 -7.15
C ASN A 101 2.90 13.15 -7.05
N ASN A 102 4.10 12.93 -7.60
CA ASN A 102 5.24 13.86 -7.65
C ASN A 102 5.92 14.16 -6.30
N LYS A 103 5.60 13.44 -5.23
CA LYS A 103 6.28 13.56 -3.93
C LYS A 103 7.05 12.28 -3.60
N ALA A 104 8.30 12.43 -3.20
CA ALA A 104 9.14 11.31 -2.80
C ALA A 104 8.83 10.87 -1.36
N TYR A 105 8.76 9.56 -1.15
CA TYR A 105 8.58 8.92 0.14
C TYR A 105 9.65 7.84 0.33
N LYS A 106 9.99 7.60 1.60
CA LYS A 106 10.80 6.48 2.05
C LYS A 106 10.05 5.81 3.18
N LEU A 107 9.81 4.50 3.11
CA LEU A 107 9.13 3.77 4.18
C LEU A 107 9.72 4.12 5.58
N TYR A 108 8.87 3.98 6.60
CA TYR A 108 9.00 4.56 7.94
C TYR A 108 8.82 6.09 7.99
N PHE A 109 8.16 6.68 6.99
CA PHE A 109 7.71 8.06 7.04
C PHE A 109 6.43 8.21 7.89
N PRO A 110 6.13 9.39 8.45
CA PRO A 110 4.94 9.60 9.27
C PRO A 110 3.66 9.64 8.44
N TYR A 111 2.57 9.02 8.93
CA TYR A 111 1.27 9.08 8.25
C TYR A 111 0.77 10.52 8.00
N SER A 112 1.19 11.47 8.84
CA SER A 112 0.87 12.89 8.66
C SER A 112 1.21 13.41 7.26
N ASP A 113 2.24 12.87 6.62
CA ASP A 113 2.63 13.29 5.27
C ASP A 113 1.56 12.95 4.24
N LEU A 114 1.01 11.73 4.29
CA LEU A 114 -0.12 11.31 3.44
C LEU A 114 -1.39 12.06 3.79
N LYS A 115 -1.66 12.26 5.08
CA LYS A 115 -2.82 13.01 5.56
C LYS A 115 -2.83 14.45 5.03
N ASN A 116 -1.66 15.10 5.01
CA ASN A 116 -1.51 16.44 4.47
C ASN A 116 -1.73 16.50 2.95
N ASP A 117 -1.55 15.38 2.26
CA ASP A 117 -1.79 15.24 0.81
C ASP A 117 -3.23 14.76 0.49
N GLY A 118 -4.11 14.74 1.50
CA GLY A 118 -5.54 14.45 1.34
C GLY A 118 -5.91 12.97 1.44
N TRP A 119 -4.97 12.09 1.79
CA TRP A 119 -5.27 10.69 2.05
C TRP A 119 -5.86 10.51 3.45
N THR A 120 -6.95 9.75 3.54
CA THR A 120 -7.66 9.50 4.79
C THR A 120 -8.10 8.04 4.89
N PHE A 121 -8.51 7.61 6.08
CA PHE A 121 -9.15 6.32 6.31
C PHE A 121 -10.10 6.46 7.50
N ASP A 122 -11.14 5.62 7.55
CA ASP A 122 -12.05 5.55 8.70
C ASP A 122 -11.72 4.32 9.55
N LEU A 123 -11.40 4.54 10.82
CA LEU A 123 -11.18 3.45 11.77
C LEU A 123 -12.45 2.65 12.07
N ALA A 124 -13.64 3.22 11.86
CA ALA A 124 -14.90 2.53 12.03
C ALA A 124 -15.03 1.32 11.08
N ASP A 125 -14.46 1.39 9.87
CA ASP A 125 -14.45 0.29 8.90
C ASP A 125 -13.68 -0.94 9.41
N TYR A 126 -12.79 -0.70 10.38
CA TYR A 126 -11.98 -1.72 11.04
C TYR A 126 -12.47 -2.06 12.45
N GLY A 127 -13.64 -1.55 12.87
CA GLY A 127 -14.21 -1.80 14.20
C GLY A 127 -13.67 -0.91 15.31
N TYR A 128 -12.98 0.19 14.98
CA TYR A 128 -12.30 1.09 15.93
C TYR A 128 -12.83 2.53 15.89
N ALA A 129 -14.16 2.71 15.92
CA ALA A 129 -14.82 4.02 15.84
C ALA A 129 -14.40 5.04 16.93
N ASN A 130 -13.78 4.59 18.03
CA ASN A 130 -13.33 5.45 19.13
C ASN A 130 -11.81 5.66 19.15
N GLY A 131 -11.12 5.42 18.03
CA GLY A 131 -9.67 5.52 17.93
C GLY A 131 -8.95 4.19 18.16
N TYR A 132 -7.64 4.18 17.87
CA TYR A 132 -6.80 3.02 18.02
C TYR A 132 -5.43 3.42 18.58
N VAL A 133 -5.10 2.86 19.74
CA VAL A 133 -3.86 3.15 20.45
C VAL A 133 -2.79 2.12 20.08
N MET A 134 -1.63 2.61 19.67
CA MET A 134 -0.47 1.82 19.30
C MET A 134 0.56 1.86 20.42
N ASN A 135 0.88 0.72 21.04
CA ASN A 135 1.99 0.62 21.98
C ASN A 135 3.34 0.62 21.23
N PRO A 136 4.45 0.97 21.90
CA PRO A 136 5.79 0.84 21.34
C PRO A 136 6.03 -0.53 20.68
N GLY A 137 6.53 -0.52 19.44
CA GLY A 137 6.82 -1.69 18.62
C GLY A 137 5.59 -2.35 17.97
N ASN A 138 4.36 -1.86 18.20
CA ASN A 138 3.18 -2.43 17.53
C ASN A 138 3.22 -2.18 16.01
N LYS A 139 2.81 -3.20 15.25
CA LYS A 139 2.57 -3.14 13.81
C LYS A 139 1.10 -3.49 13.51
N VAL A 140 0.45 -2.70 12.67
CA VAL A 140 -0.82 -3.04 12.01
C VAL A 140 -0.51 -3.51 10.60
N THR A 141 -1.19 -4.56 10.13
CA THR A 141 -0.99 -5.15 8.80
C THR A 141 -1.20 -4.14 7.68
N GLY A 142 -0.57 -4.37 6.52
CA GLY A 142 -0.71 -3.58 5.29
C GLY A 142 -2.08 -3.68 4.62
N THR A 143 -3.15 -3.48 5.39
CA THR A 143 -4.54 -3.73 4.98
C THR A 143 -5.47 -2.54 5.26
N ILE A 144 -4.92 -1.41 5.70
CA ILE A 144 -5.70 -0.17 5.85
C ILE A 144 -5.80 0.49 4.48
N ASN A 145 -7.00 0.57 3.92
CA ASN A 145 -7.28 1.25 2.68
C ASN A 145 -7.30 2.74 2.94
N LEU A 146 -6.64 3.50 2.06
CA LEU A 146 -6.70 4.94 2.05
C LEU A 146 -7.65 5.43 0.96
N GLU A 147 -8.36 6.50 1.28
CA GLU A 147 -9.24 7.22 0.37
C GLU A 147 -8.64 8.60 0.07
N ASN A 148 -8.71 9.00 -1.19
CA ASN A 148 -8.42 10.36 -1.63
C ASN A 148 -9.38 10.72 -2.76
N PRO A 149 -10.21 11.76 -2.62
CA PRO A 149 -11.27 12.07 -3.59
C PRO A 149 -10.76 12.48 -4.98
N ASN A 150 -9.45 12.65 -5.16
CA ASN A 150 -8.84 12.97 -6.45
C ASN A 150 -8.40 11.72 -7.24
N PHE A 151 -8.46 10.53 -6.65
CA PHE A 151 -7.95 9.30 -7.26
C PHE A 151 -8.88 8.11 -7.02
N ASP A 152 -8.93 7.20 -7.98
CA ASP A 152 -9.75 5.97 -7.90
C ASP A 152 -8.90 4.70 -7.64
N SER A 153 -7.60 4.88 -7.42
CA SER A 153 -6.68 3.78 -7.12
C SER A 153 -6.96 3.14 -5.76
N THR A 154 -6.72 1.83 -5.67
CA THR A 154 -6.61 1.18 -4.37
C THR A 154 -5.23 1.49 -3.78
N VAL A 155 -5.21 2.15 -2.63
CA VAL A 155 -3.98 2.40 -1.86
C VAL A 155 -4.12 1.77 -0.48
N ARG A 156 -3.14 0.93 -0.10
CA ARG A 156 -3.12 0.25 1.21
C ARG A 156 -1.86 0.57 1.98
N ILE A 157 -1.99 0.69 3.29
CA ILE A 157 -0.87 0.97 4.20
C ILE A 157 -0.88 0.08 5.44
N GLY A 158 0.31 -0.07 6.04
CA GLY A 158 0.50 -0.65 7.36
C GLY A 158 1.16 0.35 8.32
N PHE A 159 0.68 0.42 9.55
CA PHE A 159 1.19 1.33 10.58
C PHE A 159 2.20 0.66 11.51
N ILE A 160 3.22 1.39 11.93
CA ILE A 160 4.15 1.00 12.99
C ILE A 160 4.30 2.13 14.00
N ASN A 161 4.28 1.78 15.28
CA ASN A 161 4.82 2.64 16.31
C ASN A 161 6.26 2.23 16.61
N ASP A 162 7.21 2.87 15.92
CA ASP A 162 8.65 2.68 16.10
C ASP A 162 9.25 3.58 17.20
N SER A 163 8.41 4.26 17.97
CA SER A 163 8.81 5.10 19.08
C SER A 163 8.76 4.36 20.42
N ASN A 164 9.30 5.00 21.47
CA ASN A 164 9.29 4.48 22.84
C ASN A 164 8.06 4.94 23.65
N SER A 165 7.09 5.62 23.03
CA SER A 165 5.88 6.12 23.68
C SER A 165 4.62 5.53 23.05
N VAL A 166 3.56 5.42 23.83
CA VAL A 166 2.22 5.11 23.33
C VAL A 166 1.75 6.27 22.43
N LYS A 167 1.11 5.94 21.30
CA LYS A 167 0.63 6.90 20.30
C LYS A 167 -0.76 6.54 19.79
N ASP A 168 -1.50 7.51 19.29
CA ASP A 168 -2.62 7.22 18.39
C ASP A 168 -2.08 6.68 17.06
N ILE A 169 -2.84 5.81 16.39
CA ILE A 169 -2.44 5.25 15.09
C ILE A 169 -2.18 6.34 14.05
N THR A 170 -2.89 7.47 14.10
CA THR A 170 -2.70 8.58 13.16
C THR A 170 -1.40 9.38 13.39
N GLU A 171 -0.69 9.11 14.49
CA GLU A 171 0.62 9.69 14.83
C GLU A 171 1.80 8.72 14.56
N CYS A 172 1.50 7.56 13.97
CA CYS A 172 2.45 6.49 13.71
C CYS A 172 3.05 6.57 12.30
N ASN A 173 4.13 5.81 12.09
CA ASN A 173 4.84 5.72 10.82
C ASN A 173 4.28 4.61 9.92
N ILE A 174 4.58 4.66 8.63
CA ILE A 174 4.13 3.70 7.63
C ILE A 174 5.25 2.70 7.32
N TRP A 175 5.05 1.41 7.62
CA TRP A 175 6.05 0.36 7.35
C TRP A 175 5.73 -0.49 6.12
N SER A 176 4.51 -0.40 5.60
CA SER A 176 4.03 -1.10 4.42
C SER A 176 3.19 -0.14 3.59
N PHE A 177 3.39 -0.15 2.27
CA PHE A 177 2.70 0.73 1.34
C PHE A 177 2.45 -0.01 0.02
N GLU A 178 1.23 0.08 -0.49
CA GLU A 178 0.80 -0.57 -1.71
C GLU A 178 -0.09 0.38 -2.54
N VAL A 179 0.11 0.34 -3.85
CA VAL A 179 -0.77 0.95 -4.86
C VAL A 179 -1.17 -0.13 -5.84
N ASP A 180 -2.45 -0.18 -6.17
CA ASP A 180 -3.02 -1.00 -7.24
C ASP A 180 -3.93 -0.15 -8.14
N ASN A 181 -3.51 0.03 -9.39
CA ASN A 181 -4.22 0.76 -10.43
C ASN A 181 -4.90 -0.18 -11.45
N ALA A 182 -4.84 -1.51 -11.28
CA ALA A 182 -5.24 -2.46 -12.33
C ALA A 182 -6.69 -2.31 -12.78
N PHE A 183 -7.55 -1.86 -11.88
CA PHE A 183 -9.00 -1.74 -12.04
C PHE A 183 -9.51 -0.29 -12.04
N VAL A 184 -8.63 0.70 -12.13
CA VAL A 184 -9.06 2.09 -12.35
C VAL A 184 -9.66 2.19 -13.75
N ASP A 185 -10.87 2.76 -13.83
CA ASP A 185 -11.58 2.95 -15.09
C ASP A 185 -10.86 3.97 -15.99
N ASP A 186 -11.02 3.85 -17.32
CA ASP A 186 -10.28 4.67 -18.30
C ASP A 186 -10.61 6.18 -18.21
N ASP A 187 -11.78 6.55 -17.68
CA ASP A 187 -12.22 7.93 -17.44
C ASP A 187 -11.95 8.44 -16.02
N GLU A 188 -11.40 7.59 -15.15
CA GLU A 188 -11.00 7.93 -13.79
C GLU A 188 -9.50 8.24 -13.66
N THR A 189 -9.12 8.86 -12.55
CA THR A 189 -7.74 9.30 -12.34
C THR A 189 -6.98 8.31 -11.47
N PRO A 190 -6.00 7.55 -12.01
CA PRO A 190 -5.14 6.72 -11.20
C PRO A 190 -4.09 7.56 -10.48
N VAL A 191 -3.64 7.06 -9.33
CA VAL A 191 -2.42 7.51 -8.67
C VAL A 191 -1.23 7.28 -9.60
N SER A 192 -0.38 8.29 -9.71
CA SER A 192 0.91 8.16 -10.37
C SER A 192 1.97 7.69 -9.38
N PHE A 193 2.82 6.75 -9.81
CA PHE A 193 3.99 6.37 -9.05
C PHE A 193 5.24 6.24 -9.94
N THR A 194 6.40 6.44 -9.31
CA THR A 194 7.71 6.14 -9.89
C THR A 194 8.56 5.43 -8.85
N LEU A 195 9.19 4.35 -9.27
CA LEU A 195 9.99 3.43 -8.50
C LEU A 195 11.46 3.57 -8.93
N PRO A 196 12.41 2.99 -8.18
CA PRO A 196 13.84 3.06 -8.49
C PRO A 196 14.18 2.70 -9.93
N LYS A 197 15.19 3.35 -10.52
CA LYS A 197 15.51 3.24 -11.97
C LYS A 197 14.39 3.66 -12.92
N GLY A 198 13.40 4.41 -12.43
CA GLY A 198 12.37 5.02 -13.26
C GLY A 198 11.23 4.09 -13.67
N ILE A 199 11.07 2.92 -13.04
CA ILE A 199 9.88 2.08 -13.29
C ILE A 199 8.63 2.81 -12.80
N HIS A 200 7.58 2.87 -13.61
CA HIS A 200 6.36 3.60 -13.32
C HIS A 200 5.13 2.83 -13.81
N ASN A 201 3.94 3.37 -13.55
CA ASN A 201 2.70 2.82 -14.09
C ASN A 201 2.80 2.69 -15.63
N GLY A 202 2.58 1.50 -16.17
CA GLY A 202 2.71 1.23 -17.61
C GLY A 202 4.07 0.72 -18.07
N SER A 203 5.11 0.70 -17.22
CA SER A 203 6.41 0.12 -17.62
C SER A 203 6.24 -1.35 -18.01
N SER A 204 6.95 -1.79 -19.05
CA SER A 204 6.82 -3.16 -19.55
C SER A 204 7.51 -4.18 -18.62
N LEU A 205 7.16 -5.45 -18.77
CA LEU A 205 7.88 -6.54 -18.11
C LEU A 205 9.39 -6.53 -18.44
N GLN A 206 9.75 -6.18 -19.67
CA GLN A 206 11.16 -6.09 -20.08
C GLN A 206 11.88 -4.93 -19.39
N ASP A 207 11.21 -3.78 -19.20
CA ASP A 207 11.77 -2.65 -18.44
C ASP A 207 12.05 -3.07 -16.99
N VAL A 208 11.11 -3.79 -16.36
CA VAL A 208 11.26 -4.31 -15.00
C VAL A 208 12.46 -5.26 -14.90
N ILE A 209 12.60 -6.22 -15.83
CA ILE A 209 13.74 -7.14 -15.84
C ILE A 209 15.07 -6.40 -16.09
N ASN A 210 15.09 -5.41 -16.97
CA ASN A 210 16.29 -4.60 -17.22
C ASN A 210 16.68 -3.76 -15.98
N ALA A 211 15.68 -3.27 -15.25
CA ALA A 211 15.90 -2.46 -14.05
C ALA A 211 16.36 -3.31 -12.86
N TYR A 212 15.64 -4.37 -12.53
CA TYR A 212 15.82 -5.08 -11.25
C TYR A 212 16.41 -6.50 -11.40
N GLY A 213 16.53 -6.99 -12.63
CA GLY A 213 16.89 -8.38 -12.90
C GLY A 213 15.74 -9.35 -12.60
N GLU A 214 16.07 -10.64 -12.57
CA GLU A 214 15.12 -11.70 -12.26
C GLU A 214 14.58 -11.57 -10.82
N PRO A 215 13.26 -11.72 -10.62
CA PRO A 215 12.68 -11.68 -9.28
C PRO A 215 13.11 -12.91 -8.47
N LYS A 216 13.00 -12.80 -7.15
CA LYS A 216 13.22 -13.93 -6.24
C LYS A 216 12.15 -15.01 -6.43
N ASP A 217 10.91 -14.58 -6.64
CA ASP A 217 9.76 -15.44 -6.92
C ASP A 217 8.85 -14.78 -7.96
N SER A 218 8.15 -15.60 -8.74
CA SER A 218 7.23 -15.13 -9.78
C SER A 218 6.00 -16.02 -9.88
N TYR A 219 4.85 -15.40 -10.08
CA TYR A 219 3.59 -16.08 -10.34
C TYR A 219 2.93 -15.53 -11.60
N ARG A 220 2.48 -16.43 -12.48
CA ARG A 220 1.74 -16.10 -13.70
C ARG A 220 0.27 -16.44 -13.52
N ALA A 221 -0.61 -15.47 -13.78
CA ALA A 221 -2.04 -15.68 -13.90
C ALA A 221 -2.45 -15.65 -15.39
N ASP A 222 -2.30 -16.77 -16.10
CA ASP A 222 -2.57 -16.82 -17.55
C ASP A 222 -4.00 -16.40 -17.92
N SER A 223 -4.99 -16.76 -17.09
CA SER A 223 -6.40 -16.40 -17.36
C SER A 223 -6.69 -14.92 -17.18
N LEU A 224 -5.86 -14.20 -16.41
CA LEU A 224 -6.03 -12.78 -16.11
C LEU A 224 -4.97 -11.91 -16.81
N GLY A 225 -4.00 -12.53 -17.49
CA GLY A 225 -3.00 -11.84 -18.31
C GLY A 225 -2.00 -11.01 -17.50
N TYR A 226 -1.55 -11.48 -16.34
CA TYR A 226 -0.54 -10.75 -15.56
C TYR A 226 0.51 -11.63 -14.87
N TRP A 227 1.63 -11.01 -14.54
CA TRP A 227 2.68 -11.53 -13.66
C TRP A 227 2.65 -10.83 -12.31
N ASN A 228 2.92 -11.60 -11.25
CA ASN A 228 3.31 -11.10 -9.95
C ASN A 228 4.78 -11.39 -9.74
N TYR A 229 5.61 -10.36 -9.62
CA TYR A 229 7.03 -10.48 -9.33
C TYR A 229 7.30 -10.10 -7.89
N THR A 230 8.10 -10.91 -7.20
CA THR A 230 8.53 -10.65 -5.82
C THR A 230 10.04 -10.57 -5.76
N TYR A 231 10.54 -9.41 -5.37
CA TYR A 231 11.91 -9.16 -4.96
C TYR A 231 11.97 -9.19 -3.44
N GLN A 232 13.06 -9.76 -2.90
CA GLN A 232 13.19 -10.00 -1.47
C GLN A 232 14.64 -9.83 -1.01
N ASP A 233 14.83 -9.17 0.12
CA ASP A 233 16.13 -8.98 0.77
C ASP A 233 16.07 -9.52 2.21
N GLU A 234 16.82 -10.60 2.45
CA GLU A 234 16.99 -11.24 3.78
C GLU A 234 15.70 -11.46 4.60
N TYR A 235 14.56 -11.68 3.94
CA TYR A 235 13.22 -11.77 4.57
C TYR A 235 12.77 -10.51 5.35
N SER A 236 13.55 -9.42 5.30
CA SER A 236 13.25 -8.16 5.99
C SER A 236 12.58 -7.14 5.05
N LYS A 237 12.79 -7.25 3.74
CA LYS A 237 12.20 -6.35 2.75
C LYS A 237 11.56 -7.15 1.63
N TYR A 238 10.35 -6.78 1.26
CA TYR A 238 9.66 -7.30 0.09
C TYR A 238 9.26 -6.15 -0.80
N PHE A 239 9.56 -6.31 -2.08
CA PHE A 239 9.13 -5.41 -3.13
C PHE A 239 8.43 -6.24 -4.19
N ARG A 240 7.14 -5.97 -4.41
CA ARG A 240 6.31 -6.75 -5.32
C ARG A 240 5.72 -5.87 -6.40
N LEU A 241 5.52 -6.46 -7.57
CA LEU A 241 4.95 -5.79 -8.74
C LEU A 241 3.88 -6.68 -9.37
N THR A 242 2.78 -6.07 -9.78
CA THR A 242 1.78 -6.68 -10.68
C THR A 242 1.94 -6.07 -12.07
N ILE A 243 2.18 -6.93 -13.06
CA ILE A 243 2.54 -6.53 -14.42
C ILE A 243 1.59 -7.23 -15.40
N TYR A 244 0.64 -6.48 -15.94
CA TYR A 244 -0.29 -6.98 -16.95
C TYR A 244 0.35 -7.00 -18.34
N ASP A 245 -0.07 -7.93 -19.18
CA ASP A 245 0.44 -8.10 -20.55
C ASP A 245 0.08 -6.89 -21.45
N ASP A 246 -1.10 -6.31 -21.25
CA ASP A 246 -1.67 -5.22 -22.03
C ASP A 246 -1.44 -3.84 -21.39
N LYS A 247 -1.35 -3.77 -20.06
CA LYS A 247 -1.19 -2.51 -19.30
C LYS A 247 0.20 -2.27 -18.74
N GLY A 248 1.10 -3.27 -18.72
CA GLY A 248 2.39 -3.16 -18.03
C GLY A 248 2.25 -3.16 -16.50
N VAL A 249 3.19 -2.52 -15.78
CA VAL A 249 3.15 -2.38 -14.32
C VAL A 249 1.90 -1.59 -13.92
N THR A 250 1.05 -2.18 -13.10
CA THR A 250 -0.20 -1.58 -12.60
C THR A 250 -0.23 -1.46 -11.08
N ALA A 251 0.57 -2.25 -10.38
CA ALA A 251 0.61 -2.24 -8.94
C ALA A 251 2.03 -2.46 -8.42
N PHE A 252 2.32 -1.88 -7.26
CA PHE A 252 3.51 -2.20 -6.48
C PHE A 252 3.19 -2.26 -4.99
N SER A 253 3.99 -3.00 -4.23
CA SER A 253 3.97 -2.93 -2.77
C SER A 253 5.38 -3.01 -2.19
N TYR A 254 5.64 -2.23 -1.14
CA TYR A 254 6.79 -2.41 -0.26
C TYR A 254 6.34 -2.85 1.13
N ASP A 255 7.01 -3.85 1.69
CA ASP A 255 6.89 -4.24 3.10
C ASP A 255 8.26 -4.30 3.78
N MET A 256 8.36 -3.79 5.01
CA MET A 256 9.55 -3.88 5.84
C MET A 256 9.30 -4.56 7.20
N TYR A 257 9.75 -5.81 7.34
CA TYR A 257 9.54 -6.66 8.52
C TYR A 257 10.60 -6.48 9.59
#